data_AF-A0A672HWT8-F1
#
_entry.id   AF-A0A672HWT8-F1
#
_cell.length_a   1.000
_cell.length_b   1.000
_cell.length_c   1.000
_cell.angle_alpha   90.00
_cell.angle_beta   90.00
_cell.angle_gamma   90.00
#
_symmetry.space_group_name_H-M   'P 1'
#
loop_
_entity.id
_entity.type
_entity.pdbx_description
1 polymer ?
#
loop_
_entity_poly.entity_id
_entity_poly.type
_entity_poly.pdbx_seq_one_letter_code
_entity_poly.pdbx_strand_id
1 'polypeptide(L)'
;LINNDRKLPPEYNLPHTDIEMQSLQIAAFLFTVCHVVIVVQDWFTDLNLYKFLQTAETLKPSTPSASHDSTGSSGSDDGAEYYPHIVFLQNKAGQDDFSPRKLKNMHLVVDKLMAHSHLKYKGTLSMLKCNILPGLGQDFLSPEVNMFLLPVESMFFWGGSVLGSGTYPLFSLLPGYRGHPSFPTMISKLRSQILAMPRCQLSHTILTETNWFHYAARIWDGVKKSSALSEYSRLLC
;
A
#
# COMPACT_ATOMS: atom_id res chain seq x y z
N LEU A 1 -4.47 -22.46 -24.38
CA LEU A 1 -4.56 -23.54 -23.38
C LEU A 1 -3.65 -23.18 -22.23
N ILE A 2 -4.19 -23.09 -21.01
CA ILE A 2 -3.39 -22.90 -19.80
C ILE A 2 -2.83 -24.27 -19.44
N ASN A 3 -1.52 -24.46 -19.61
CA ASN A 3 -0.84 -25.70 -19.24
C ASN A 3 -0.70 -25.75 -17.71
N ASN A 4 -1.57 -26.51 -17.03
CA ASN A 4 -1.42 -26.83 -15.62
C ASN A 4 -1.21 -28.33 -15.46
N ASP A 5 0.03 -28.75 -15.20
CA ASP A 5 0.38 -30.11 -14.76
C ASP A 5 0.01 -30.36 -13.28
N ARG A 6 -0.53 -29.36 -12.58
CA ARG A 6 -1.05 -29.49 -11.21
C ARG A 6 -2.56 -29.68 -11.24
N LYS A 7 -3.02 -30.83 -10.73
CA LYS A 7 -4.43 -31.07 -10.43
C LYS A 7 -4.94 -29.96 -9.50
N LEU A 8 -6.01 -29.28 -9.92
CA LEU A 8 -6.69 -28.30 -9.07
C LEU A 8 -7.18 -29.00 -7.79
N PRO A 9 -7.09 -28.35 -6.61
CA PRO A 9 -7.74 -28.85 -5.42
C PRO A 9 -9.23 -29.10 -5.69
N PRO A 10 -9.84 -30.17 -5.14
CA PRO A 10 -11.24 -30.52 -5.40
C PRO A 10 -12.24 -29.46 -4.89
N GLU A 11 -11.76 -28.51 -4.09
CA GLU A 11 -12.54 -27.41 -3.54
C GLU A 11 -12.77 -26.27 -4.53
N TYR A 12 -12.03 -26.24 -5.65
CA TYR A 12 -12.17 -25.19 -6.65
C TYR A 12 -12.63 -25.73 -8.01
N ASN A 13 -13.74 -25.16 -8.50
CA ASN A 13 -14.39 -25.59 -9.74
C ASN A 13 -13.76 -24.99 -11.00
N LEU A 14 -13.12 -23.82 -10.89
CA LEU A 14 -12.59 -23.05 -12.02
C LEU A 14 -11.25 -22.40 -11.66
N PRO A 15 -10.24 -22.43 -12.55
CA PRO A 15 -8.90 -21.89 -12.26
C PRO A 15 -8.89 -20.38 -11.98
N HIS A 16 -9.91 -19.64 -12.41
CA HIS A 16 -10.05 -18.21 -12.09
C HIS A 16 -10.41 -18.00 -10.61
N THR A 17 -11.25 -18.86 -10.04
CA THR A 17 -11.63 -18.84 -8.62
C THR A 17 -10.43 -19.18 -7.75
N ASP A 18 -9.58 -20.15 -8.12
CA ASP A 18 -8.35 -20.46 -7.38
C ASP A 18 -7.43 -19.24 -7.26
N ILE A 19 -7.24 -18.49 -8.36
CA ILE A 19 -6.33 -17.33 -8.38
C ILE A 19 -6.87 -16.19 -7.51
N GLU A 20 -8.18 -15.94 -7.56
CA GLU A 20 -8.82 -14.94 -6.69
C GLU A 20 -8.71 -15.33 -5.22
N MET A 21 -8.97 -16.60 -4.90
CA MET A 21 -8.87 -17.13 -3.54
C MET A 21 -7.45 -17.10 -3.00
N GLN A 22 -6.45 -17.46 -3.82
CA GLN A 22 -5.03 -17.33 -3.44
C GLN A 22 -4.66 -15.88 -3.15
N SER A 23 -5.17 -14.93 -3.93
CA SER A 23 -4.92 -13.50 -3.73
C SER A 23 -5.48 -13.04 -2.37
N LEU A 24 -6.71 -13.43 -2.05
CA LEU A 24 -7.34 -13.12 -0.75
C LEU A 24 -6.61 -13.79 0.43
N GLN A 25 -6.22 -15.05 0.29
CA GLN A 25 -5.44 -15.76 1.31
C GLN A 25 -4.12 -15.05 1.62
N ILE A 26 -3.38 -14.63 0.59
CA ILE A 26 -2.13 -13.89 0.76
C ILE A 26 -2.38 -12.53 1.40
N ALA A 27 -3.40 -11.78 0.95
CA ALA A 27 -3.71 -10.47 1.51
C ALA A 27 -4.12 -10.55 2.99
N ALA A 28 -5.01 -11.49 3.34
CA ALA A 28 -5.41 -11.76 4.72
C ALA A 28 -4.22 -12.14 5.62
N PHE A 29 -3.31 -12.96 5.11
CA PHE A 29 -2.08 -13.33 5.79
C PHE A 29 -1.20 -12.09 6.05
N LEU A 30 -0.92 -11.28 5.02
CA LEU A 30 -0.11 -10.07 5.15
C LEU A 30 -0.74 -9.05 6.11
N PHE A 31 -2.07 -8.89 6.09
CA PHE A 31 -2.76 -8.01 7.03
C PHE A 31 -2.61 -8.44 8.49
N THR A 32 -2.33 -9.71 8.73
CA THR A 32 -2.19 -10.26 10.07
C THR A 32 -0.75 -10.21 10.57
N VAL A 33 0.25 -10.41 9.70
CA VAL A 33 1.65 -10.59 10.12
C VAL A 33 2.56 -9.39 9.82
N CYS A 34 2.08 -8.37 9.10
CA CYS A 34 2.88 -7.21 8.71
C CYS A 34 2.48 -5.94 9.48
N HIS A 35 3.46 -5.06 9.71
CA HIS A 35 3.22 -3.71 10.24
C HIS A 35 2.75 -2.73 9.16
N VAL A 36 3.32 -2.86 7.95
CA VAL A 36 3.07 -1.98 6.80
C VAL A 36 2.84 -2.84 5.57
N VAL A 37 1.78 -2.55 4.82
CA VAL A 37 1.50 -3.16 3.52
C VAL A 37 1.46 -2.05 2.47
N ILE A 38 2.30 -2.19 1.44
CA ILE A 38 2.42 -1.22 0.35
C ILE A 38 1.56 -1.70 -0.81
N VAL A 39 0.59 -0.88 -1.19
CA VAL A 39 -0.30 -1.12 -2.32
C VAL A 39 0.21 -0.31 -3.50
N VAL A 40 0.75 -0.99 -4.50
CA VAL A 40 1.37 -0.36 -5.68
C VAL A 40 0.36 -0.29 -6.82
N GLN A 41 0.15 0.90 -7.40
CA GLN A 41 -0.72 1.12 -8.55
C GLN A 41 0.04 1.88 -9.65
N ASP A 42 -0.08 1.42 -10.90
CA ASP A 42 0.50 2.11 -12.06
C ASP A 42 -0.43 3.21 -12.62
N TRP A 43 -1.75 3.12 -12.38
CA TRP A 43 -2.74 4.10 -12.83
C TRP A 43 -3.77 4.38 -11.73
N PHE A 44 -4.26 5.61 -11.66
CA PHE A 44 -5.27 6.05 -10.70
C PHE A 44 -6.61 6.31 -11.43
N THR A 45 -7.76 5.75 -11.03
CA THR A 45 -8.11 4.96 -9.83
C THR A 45 -8.64 3.56 -10.22
N ASP A 46 -8.12 2.48 -9.62
CA ASP A 46 -8.69 1.13 -9.78
C ASP A 46 -9.62 0.76 -8.62
N LEU A 47 -10.94 0.75 -8.88
CA LEU A 47 -11.97 0.42 -7.89
C LEU A 47 -11.95 -1.05 -7.44
N ASN A 48 -11.51 -1.97 -8.30
CA ASN A 48 -11.48 -3.39 -7.96
C ASN A 48 -10.43 -3.66 -6.88
N LEU A 49 -9.33 -2.91 -6.89
CA LEU A 49 -8.31 -3.01 -5.83
C LEU A 49 -8.85 -2.57 -4.47
N TYR A 50 -9.58 -1.45 -4.39
CA TYR A 50 -10.16 -1.00 -3.12
C TYR A 50 -11.21 -1.97 -2.57
N LYS A 51 -12.05 -2.54 -3.45
CA LYS A 51 -12.98 -3.62 -3.06
C LYS A 51 -12.22 -4.85 -2.58
N PHE A 52 -11.18 -5.26 -3.29
CA PHE A 52 -10.34 -6.39 -2.91
C PHE A 52 -9.71 -6.22 -1.52
N LEU A 53 -9.19 -5.01 -1.20
CA LEU A 53 -8.63 -4.73 0.13
C LEU A 53 -9.69 -4.85 1.23
N GLN A 54 -10.90 -4.35 1.00
CA GLN A 54 -12.02 -4.46 1.94
C GLN A 54 -12.47 -5.91 2.11
N THR A 55 -12.56 -6.68 1.03
CA THR A 55 -12.86 -8.11 1.11
C THR A 55 -11.78 -8.86 1.89
N ALA A 56 -10.50 -8.62 1.60
CA ALA A 56 -9.39 -9.24 2.32
C ALA A 56 -9.37 -8.88 3.82
N GLU A 57 -9.74 -7.64 4.16
CA GLU A 57 -9.90 -7.19 5.55
C GLU A 57 -10.94 -8.03 6.30
N THR A 58 -12.10 -8.27 5.70
CA THR A 58 -13.18 -9.08 6.32
C THR A 58 -12.86 -10.57 6.44
N LEU A 59 -11.92 -11.08 5.64
CA LEU A 59 -11.56 -12.50 5.58
C LEU A 59 -10.32 -12.84 6.42
N LYS A 60 -9.68 -11.83 7.04
CA LYS A 60 -8.50 -12.07 7.86
C LYS A 60 -8.88 -12.82 9.15
N PRO A 61 -8.02 -13.74 9.64
CA PRO A 61 -8.27 -14.41 10.92
C PRO A 61 -8.31 -13.39 12.07
N SER A 62 -9.29 -13.52 12.96
CA SER A 62 -9.33 -12.74 14.19
C SER A 62 -8.08 -13.06 15.02
N THR A 63 -7.24 -12.06 15.20
CA THR A 63 -6.07 -12.15 16.07
C THR A 63 -6.27 -11.19 17.22
N PRO A 64 -6.17 -11.69 18.46
CA PRO A 64 -6.44 -10.85 19.60
C PRO A 64 -5.24 -9.91 19.84
N SER A 65 -5.49 -8.59 19.91
CA SER A 65 -4.43 -7.59 20.07
C SER A 65 -3.88 -7.55 21.48
N ALA A 66 -2.60 -7.18 21.61
CA ALA A 66 -2.02 -6.81 22.89
C ALA A 66 -2.68 -5.54 23.43
N SER A 67 -3.55 -5.67 24.43
CA SER A 67 -4.08 -4.55 25.20
C SER A 67 -2.99 -3.97 26.09
N HIS A 68 -2.18 -3.05 25.58
CA HIS A 68 -1.40 -2.15 26.43
C HIS A 68 -0.99 -0.82 25.76
N ASP A 69 -1.94 -0.08 25.19
CA ASP A 69 -1.78 1.38 25.09
C ASP A 69 -2.33 2.00 26.38
N SER A 70 -1.53 1.94 27.45
CA SER A 70 -1.81 2.65 28.70
C SER A 70 -1.56 4.15 28.52
N THR A 71 -2.50 4.83 27.89
CA THR A 71 -2.86 6.22 28.18
C THR A 71 -4.37 6.27 28.32
N GLY A 72 -4.83 6.54 29.54
CA GLY A 72 -6.18 6.26 29.98
C GLY A 72 -7.29 6.89 29.13
N SER A 73 -8.23 6.05 28.70
CA SER A 73 -9.61 6.43 28.45
C SER A 73 -10.48 5.20 28.67
N SER A 74 -11.28 5.26 29.72
CA SER A 74 -12.35 4.30 30.02
C SER A 74 -13.34 4.24 28.86
N GLY A 75 -13.43 3.09 28.18
CA GLY A 75 -14.48 2.80 27.20
C GLY A 75 -14.30 1.42 26.59
N SER A 76 -15.17 0.48 26.97
CA SER A 76 -15.47 -0.83 26.36
C SER A 76 -14.30 -1.53 25.65
N ASP A 77 -13.59 -2.38 26.39
CA ASP A 77 -12.57 -3.31 25.88
C ASP A 77 -13.25 -4.45 25.08
N ASP A 78 -13.79 -4.09 23.91
CA ASP A 78 -13.96 -5.02 22.80
C ASP A 78 -12.54 -5.28 22.31
N GLY A 79 -12.01 -6.47 22.61
CA GLY A 79 -10.59 -6.80 22.49
C GLY A 79 -10.05 -6.33 21.14
N ALA A 80 -9.28 -5.24 21.16
CA ALA A 80 -8.99 -4.48 19.95
C ALA A 80 -8.43 -5.42 18.87
N GLU A 81 -8.95 -5.37 17.65
CA GLU A 81 -8.42 -6.19 16.57
C GLU A 81 -7.21 -5.49 15.94
N TYR A 82 -6.16 -6.25 15.61
CA TYR A 82 -4.98 -5.68 14.95
C TYR A 82 -5.28 -5.35 13.48
N TYR A 83 -4.95 -4.12 13.07
CA TYR A 83 -4.96 -3.65 11.67
C TYR A 83 -3.62 -3.00 11.29
N PRO A 84 -3.04 -3.38 10.14
CA PRO A 84 -1.76 -2.87 9.66
C PRO A 84 -1.90 -1.45 9.09
N HIS A 85 -0.76 -0.79 8.91
CA HIS A 85 -0.69 0.43 8.12
C HIS A 85 -0.70 0.14 6.63
N ILE A 86 -1.54 0.86 5.88
CA ILE A 86 -1.59 0.77 4.42
C ILE A 86 -0.94 2.01 3.83
N VAL A 87 -0.05 1.80 2.86
CA VAL A 87 0.61 2.87 2.08
C VAL A 87 0.27 2.69 0.61
N PHE A 88 -0.36 3.69 0.02
CA PHE A 88 -0.67 3.71 -1.42
C PHE A 88 0.51 4.32 -2.19
N LEU A 89 1.18 3.49 -2.99
CA LEU A 89 2.28 3.92 -3.85
C LEU A 89 1.79 4.04 -5.29
N GLN A 90 1.64 5.27 -5.76
CA GLN A 90 1.33 5.55 -7.17
C GLN A 90 2.64 5.51 -7.96
N ASN A 91 2.91 4.35 -8.56
CA ASN A 91 4.03 4.14 -9.45
C ASN A 91 3.79 4.79 -10.82
N LYS A 92 4.88 5.03 -11.56
CA LYS A 92 4.87 5.64 -12.89
C LYS A 92 4.12 6.99 -12.94
N ALA A 93 4.16 7.74 -11.83
CA ALA A 93 3.50 9.03 -11.74
C ALA A 93 4.06 10.01 -12.79
N GLY A 94 3.16 10.58 -13.59
CA GLY A 94 3.50 11.59 -14.60
C GLY A 94 3.53 12.99 -14.01
N GLN A 95 3.97 13.96 -14.81
CA GLN A 95 4.03 15.38 -14.39
C GLN A 95 2.71 15.89 -13.81
N ASP A 96 1.56 15.52 -14.40
CA ASP A 96 0.25 15.99 -13.95
C ASP A 96 -0.12 15.50 -12.54
N ASP A 97 0.39 14.33 -12.12
CA ASP A 97 0.15 13.75 -10.80
C ASP A 97 0.79 14.57 -9.69
N PHE A 98 1.90 15.26 -9.98
CA PHE A 98 2.57 16.15 -9.04
C PHE A 98 1.90 17.53 -8.92
N SER A 99 0.83 17.80 -9.67
CA SER A 99 0.07 19.04 -9.49
C SER A 99 -0.68 19.02 -8.14
N PRO A 100 -0.62 20.11 -7.33
CA PRO A 100 -1.28 20.14 -6.02
C PRO A 100 -2.79 19.86 -6.08
N ARG A 101 -3.45 20.30 -7.16
CA ARG A 101 -4.88 20.06 -7.38
C ARG A 101 -5.18 18.58 -7.59
N LYS A 102 -4.39 17.87 -8.41
CA LYS A 102 -4.59 16.44 -8.66
C LYS A 102 -4.25 15.62 -7.41
N LEU A 103 -3.16 15.94 -6.71
CA LEU A 103 -2.81 15.30 -5.45
C LEU A 103 -3.94 15.42 -4.41
N LYS A 104 -4.51 16.61 -4.23
CA LYS A 104 -5.64 16.82 -3.31
C LYS A 104 -6.87 15.98 -3.70
N ASN A 105 -7.17 15.88 -4.99
CA ASN A 105 -8.26 15.05 -5.48
C ASN A 105 -8.00 13.55 -5.23
N MET A 106 -6.78 13.07 -5.43
CA MET A 106 -6.40 11.68 -5.15
C MET A 106 -6.63 11.34 -3.67
N HIS A 107 -6.18 12.19 -2.76
CA HIS A 107 -6.40 12.03 -1.32
C HIS A 107 -7.88 11.94 -0.95
N LEU A 108 -8.71 12.82 -1.52
CA LEU A 108 -10.16 12.83 -1.29
C LEU A 108 -10.86 11.58 -1.82
N VAL A 109 -10.46 11.10 -3.00
CA VAL A 109 -11.04 9.89 -3.61
C VAL A 109 -10.69 8.65 -2.78
N VAL A 110 -9.41 8.49 -2.41
CA VAL A 110 -8.98 7.35 -1.57
C VAL A 110 -9.68 7.38 -0.22
N ASP A 111 -9.82 8.56 0.39
CA ASP A 111 -10.53 8.68 1.65
C ASP A 111 -11.98 8.21 1.57
N LYS A 112 -12.70 8.63 0.52
CA LYS A 112 -14.09 8.21 0.31
C LYS A 112 -14.20 6.70 0.06
N LEU A 113 -13.28 6.13 -0.70
CA LEU A 113 -13.29 4.70 -1.01
C LEU A 113 -12.97 3.84 0.23
N MET A 114 -12.11 4.33 1.12
CA MET A 114 -11.65 3.60 2.31
C MET A 114 -12.35 4.02 3.60
N ALA A 115 -13.38 4.88 3.54
CA ALA A 115 -14.04 5.47 4.71
C ALA A 115 -14.61 4.43 5.70
N HIS A 116 -14.94 3.23 5.22
CA HIS A 116 -15.48 2.12 6.03
C HIS A 116 -14.45 1.04 6.36
N SER A 117 -13.19 1.20 5.93
CA SER A 117 -12.12 0.27 6.26
C SER A 117 -11.51 0.60 7.62
N HIS A 118 -11.22 -0.42 8.42
CA HIS A 118 -10.51 -0.28 9.69
C HIS A 118 -8.98 -0.26 9.51
N LEU A 119 -8.49 -0.47 8.28
CA LEU A 119 -7.07 -0.40 7.95
C LEU A 119 -6.50 1.00 8.26
N LYS A 120 -5.24 1.06 8.74
CA LYS A 120 -4.62 2.34 9.11
C LYS A 120 -4.03 3.05 7.88
N TYR A 121 -4.89 3.71 7.11
CA TYR A 121 -4.51 4.35 5.84
C TYR A 121 -4.27 5.87 5.89
N LYS A 122 -4.28 6.50 7.08
CA LYS A 122 -4.07 7.95 7.27
C LYS A 122 -2.98 8.26 8.30
N GLY A 123 -2.42 9.45 8.22
CA GLY A 123 -1.68 10.10 9.32
C GLY A 123 -0.28 9.57 9.62
N THR A 124 0.21 8.53 8.95
CA THR A 124 1.56 7.97 9.19
C THR A 124 2.59 8.32 8.14
N LEU A 125 2.18 8.60 6.90
CA LEU A 125 3.08 8.99 5.81
C LEU A 125 2.56 10.26 5.14
N SER A 126 3.42 11.27 5.03
CA SER A 126 3.09 12.58 4.46
C SER A 126 4.14 13.04 3.45
N MET A 127 3.72 13.26 2.21
CA MET A 127 4.57 13.86 1.16
C MET A 127 4.88 15.34 1.45
N LEU A 128 3.98 16.05 2.14
CA LEU A 128 4.17 17.45 2.52
C LEU A 128 5.30 17.59 3.54
N LYS A 129 5.32 16.73 4.57
CA LYS A 129 6.41 16.69 5.56
C LYS A 129 7.76 16.33 4.93
N CYS A 130 7.75 15.58 3.83
CA CYS A 130 8.95 15.23 3.08
C CYS A 130 9.49 16.37 2.22
N ASN A 131 8.88 17.56 2.20
CA ASN A 131 9.25 18.69 1.35
C ASN A 131 9.39 18.28 -0.14
N ILE A 132 8.43 17.48 -0.63
CA ILE A 132 8.36 17.07 -2.05
C ILE A 132 7.73 18.20 -2.88
N LEU A 133 6.74 18.89 -2.31
CA LEU A 133 6.04 20.03 -2.89
C LEU A 133 6.27 21.27 -2.01
N PRO A 134 7.40 21.99 -2.20
CA PRO A 134 7.70 23.16 -1.38
C PRO A 134 6.63 24.24 -1.56
N GLY A 135 6.30 24.94 -0.47
CA GLY A 135 5.32 26.04 -0.48
C GLY A 135 3.87 25.64 -0.25
N LEU A 136 3.55 24.35 -0.13
CA LEU A 136 2.25 23.90 0.36
C LEU A 136 2.22 23.86 1.89
N GLY A 137 1.17 24.44 2.49
CA GLY A 137 0.93 24.36 3.93
C GLY A 137 0.57 22.94 4.37
N GLN A 138 0.82 22.61 5.64
CA GLN A 138 0.50 21.29 6.20
C GLN A 138 -1.01 20.98 6.16
N ASP A 139 -1.85 22.01 6.24
CA ASP A 139 -3.32 21.89 6.20
C ASP A 139 -3.89 21.75 4.79
N PHE A 140 -3.05 21.74 3.75
CA PHE A 140 -3.51 21.67 2.35
C PHE A 140 -4.23 20.36 2.05
N LEU A 141 -3.74 19.25 2.63
CA LEU A 141 -4.31 17.91 2.50
C LEU A 141 -5.15 17.59 3.74
N SER A 142 -6.45 17.87 3.65
CA SER A 142 -7.43 17.41 4.63
C SER A 142 -8.58 16.75 3.87
N PRO A 143 -8.73 15.41 3.92
CA PRO A 143 -7.95 14.42 4.68
C PRO A 143 -6.57 14.06 4.08
N GLU A 144 -5.58 13.74 4.92
CA GLU A 144 -4.27 13.21 4.48
C GLU A 144 -4.20 11.68 4.59
N VAL A 145 -4.28 11.00 3.45
CA VAL A 145 -4.04 9.56 3.33
C VAL A 145 -2.55 9.26 3.18
N ASN A 146 -2.13 8.06 3.56
CA ASN A 146 -0.77 7.54 3.41
C ASN A 146 -0.46 7.24 1.93
N MET A 147 -0.35 8.28 1.12
CA MET A 147 -0.08 8.17 -0.32
C MET A 147 1.31 8.72 -0.65
N PHE A 148 2.00 8.05 -1.57
CA PHE A 148 3.28 8.50 -2.11
C PHE A 148 3.30 8.34 -3.63
N LEU A 149 3.79 9.36 -4.34
CA LEU A 149 3.96 9.31 -5.79
C LEU A 149 5.41 8.91 -6.13
N LEU A 150 5.58 8.01 -7.09
CA LEU A 150 6.89 7.60 -7.58
C LEU A 150 6.95 7.80 -9.09
N PRO A 151 7.81 8.72 -9.59
CA PRO A 151 7.91 8.95 -11.02
C PRO A 151 8.58 7.76 -11.72
N VAL A 152 8.46 7.69 -13.05
CA VAL A 152 9.23 6.72 -13.83
C VAL A 152 10.73 7.00 -13.66
N GLU A 153 11.52 5.95 -13.47
CA GLU A 153 12.97 6.07 -13.56
C GLU A 153 13.34 6.48 -14.98
N SER A 154 13.74 7.74 -15.14
CA SER A 154 14.35 8.20 -16.38
C SER A 154 15.68 7.46 -16.50
N MET A 155 15.69 6.35 -17.25
CA MET A 155 16.91 5.92 -17.92
C MET A 155 17.46 7.16 -18.61
N PHE A 156 18.74 7.44 -18.38
CA PHE A 156 19.45 8.50 -19.08
C PHE A 156 19.49 8.13 -20.56
N PHE A 157 18.40 8.38 -21.30
CA PHE A 157 18.50 8.61 -22.72
C PHE A 157 19.33 9.89 -22.84
N TRP A 158 20.63 9.71 -23.02
CA TRP A 158 21.47 10.60 -23.83
C TRP A 158 20.87 10.67 -25.24
N GLY A 159 19.67 11.23 -25.35
CA GLY A 159 18.83 11.23 -26.52
C GLY A 159 18.63 12.65 -26.99
N GLY A 160 19.68 13.18 -27.62
CA GLY A 160 19.59 14.37 -28.46
C GLY A 160 19.70 15.70 -27.74
N SER A 161 20.93 16.11 -27.39
CA SER A 161 21.26 17.51 -27.66
C SER A 161 21.00 17.74 -29.14
N VAL A 162 19.88 18.40 -29.45
CA VAL A 162 19.71 19.01 -30.76
C VAL A 162 20.91 19.93 -30.93
N LEU A 163 21.74 19.62 -31.92
CA LEU A 163 22.81 20.48 -32.44
C LEU A 163 22.17 21.76 -32.97
N GLY A 164 21.75 22.63 -32.06
CA GLY A 164 21.28 23.97 -32.34
C GLY A 164 22.50 24.88 -32.40
N SER A 165 22.89 25.25 -33.62
CA SER A 165 23.76 26.39 -33.90
C SER A 165 23.15 27.63 -33.23
N GLY A 166 23.68 28.02 -32.07
CA GLY A 166 23.12 29.09 -31.25
C GLY A 166 24.12 29.55 -30.20
N THR A 167 24.21 30.87 -30.07
CA THR A 167 25.20 31.68 -29.32
C THR A 167 25.27 31.46 -27.80
N TYR A 168 24.65 30.42 -27.24
CA TYR A 168 24.58 30.17 -25.79
C TYR A 168 24.88 28.70 -25.44
N PRO A 169 26.15 28.31 -25.31
CA PRO A 169 26.56 26.90 -25.19
C PRO A 169 26.00 26.18 -23.96
N LEU A 170 25.70 26.91 -22.89
CA LEU A 170 25.15 26.33 -21.65
C LEU A 170 23.63 26.10 -21.71
N PHE A 171 22.89 26.91 -22.47
CA PHE A 171 21.44 26.79 -22.57
C PHE A 171 21.02 25.51 -23.29
N SER A 172 21.77 25.12 -24.32
CA SER A 172 21.57 23.86 -25.07
C SER A 172 21.90 22.59 -24.27
N LEU A 173 22.55 22.74 -23.10
CA LEU A 173 22.86 21.65 -22.17
C LEU A 173 21.83 21.52 -21.04
N LEU A 174 20.87 22.44 -20.94
CA LEU A 174 19.84 22.37 -19.91
C LEU A 174 18.93 21.16 -20.16
N PRO A 175 18.67 20.33 -19.14
CA PRO A 175 17.74 19.24 -19.28
C PRO A 175 16.32 19.77 -19.51
N GLY A 176 15.52 19.01 -20.25
CA GLY A 176 14.08 19.28 -20.37
C GLY A 176 13.40 19.34 -19.01
N TYR A 177 12.43 20.24 -18.87
CA TYR A 177 11.64 20.35 -17.65
C TYR A 177 10.81 19.08 -17.43
N ARG A 178 11.04 18.42 -16.29
CA ARG A 178 10.36 17.16 -15.92
C ARG A 178 9.07 17.39 -15.11
N GLY A 179 9.00 18.51 -14.38
CA GLY A 179 7.86 18.84 -13.52
C GLY A 179 7.66 17.96 -12.28
N HIS A 180 8.67 17.17 -11.90
CA HIS A 180 8.68 16.37 -10.67
C HIS A 180 10.11 16.14 -10.16
N PRO A 181 10.31 15.79 -8.87
CA PRO A 181 11.64 15.45 -8.35
C PRO A 181 12.22 14.18 -8.99
N SER A 182 13.53 13.99 -8.88
CA SER A 182 14.21 12.82 -9.45
C SER A 182 13.81 11.53 -8.72
N PHE A 183 13.81 10.42 -9.46
CA PHE A 183 13.49 9.09 -8.91
C PHE A 183 14.34 8.71 -7.69
N PRO A 184 15.69 8.89 -7.68
CA PRO A 184 16.50 8.56 -6.51
C PRO A 184 16.14 9.39 -5.27
N THR A 185 15.81 10.68 -5.45
CA THR A 185 15.37 11.54 -4.34
C THR A 185 14.03 11.05 -3.78
N MET A 186 13.08 10.69 -4.65
CA MET A 186 11.77 10.18 -4.25
C MET A 186 11.88 8.85 -3.51
N ILE A 187 12.65 7.89 -4.02
CA ILE A 187 12.91 6.60 -3.35
C ILE A 187 13.58 6.79 -1.99
N SER A 188 14.58 7.67 -1.90
CA SER A 188 15.26 7.93 -0.63
C SER A 188 14.28 8.43 0.44
N LYS A 189 13.41 9.39 0.07
CA LYS A 189 12.37 9.93 0.95
C LYS A 189 11.34 8.86 1.35
N LEU A 190 10.85 8.07 0.39
CA LEU A 190 9.92 6.96 0.65
C LEU A 190 10.51 5.95 1.63
N ARG A 191 11.76 5.53 1.41
CA ARG A 191 12.48 4.59 2.27
C ARG A 191 12.60 5.12 3.69
N SER A 192 12.99 6.39 3.85
CA SER A 192 13.10 7.01 5.18
C SER A 192 11.75 7.04 5.92
N GLN A 193 10.65 7.35 5.22
CA GLN A 193 9.32 7.34 5.83
C GLN A 193 8.89 5.93 6.24
N ILE A 194 9.03 4.93 5.36
CA ILE A 194 8.63 3.54 5.66
C ILE A 194 9.42 2.99 6.85
N LEU A 195 10.74 3.22 6.91
CA LEU A 195 11.58 2.73 8.00
C LEU A 195 11.28 3.40 9.36
N ALA A 196 10.71 4.60 9.34
CA ALA A 196 10.29 5.35 10.52
C ALA A 196 8.86 5.05 10.98
N MET A 197 8.11 4.21 10.25
CA MET A 197 6.74 3.85 10.63
C MET A 197 6.70 3.06 11.95
N PRO A 198 5.62 3.22 12.74
CA PRO A 198 5.49 2.54 14.03
C PRO A 198 5.46 1.02 13.86
N ARG A 199 6.08 0.33 14.82
CA ARG A 199 6.12 -1.14 14.92
C ARG A 199 5.25 -1.56 16.10
N CYS A 200 3.95 -1.64 15.86
CA CYS A 200 2.98 -2.07 16.88
C CYS A 200 3.08 -3.58 17.13
N GLN A 201 2.71 -4.01 18.33
CA GLN A 201 2.72 -5.43 18.69
C GLN A 201 1.65 -6.19 17.89
N LEU A 202 2.04 -7.30 17.23
CA LEU A 202 1.15 -8.11 16.39
C LEU A 202 0.33 -9.16 17.16
N SER A 203 0.73 -9.47 18.40
CA SER A 203 0.10 -10.49 19.25
C SER A 203 0.19 -10.09 20.71
N HIS A 204 -0.57 -10.71 21.61
CA HIS A 204 -0.47 -10.44 23.06
C HIS A 204 0.93 -10.55 23.67
N THR A 205 1.82 -11.33 23.07
CA THR A 205 3.21 -11.46 23.50
C THR A 205 4.14 -10.64 22.62
N ILE A 206 5.22 -10.15 23.21
CA ILE A 206 6.29 -9.52 22.46
C ILE A 206 6.99 -10.60 21.63
N LEU A 207 7.07 -10.40 20.32
CA LEU A 207 7.66 -11.34 19.38
C LEU A 207 9.10 -10.93 19.05
N THR A 208 10.02 -11.90 19.07
CA THR A 208 11.34 -11.80 18.41
C THR A 208 11.20 -12.19 16.94
N GLU A 209 12.23 -11.96 16.12
CA GLU A 209 12.21 -12.37 14.71
C GLU A 209 11.98 -13.88 14.53
N THR A 210 12.57 -14.72 15.40
CA THR A 210 12.35 -16.16 15.41
C THR A 210 10.90 -16.53 15.78
N ASN A 211 10.37 -15.92 16.84
CA ASN A 211 8.99 -16.19 17.28
C ASN A 211 7.97 -15.66 16.27
N TRP A 212 8.26 -14.55 15.58
CA TRP A 212 7.45 -14.03 14.49
C TRP A 212 7.35 -15.03 13.34
N PHE A 213 8.45 -15.72 12.98
CA PHE A 213 8.42 -16.75 11.94
C PHE A 213 7.49 -17.91 12.31
N HIS A 214 7.56 -18.41 13.54
CA HIS A 214 6.66 -19.46 14.02
C HIS A 214 5.20 -18.98 14.10
N TYR A 215 5.00 -17.74 14.53
CA TYR A 215 3.69 -17.08 14.52
C TYR A 215 3.12 -17.04 13.09
N ALA A 216 3.89 -16.57 12.12
CA ALA A 216 3.48 -16.48 10.72
C ALA A 216 3.13 -17.85 10.13
N ALA A 217 3.94 -18.88 10.40
CA ALA A 217 3.63 -20.25 9.95
C ALA A 217 2.27 -20.74 10.47
N ARG A 218 1.98 -20.49 11.76
CA ARG A 218 0.70 -20.84 12.38
C ARG A 218 -0.47 -20.04 11.76
N ILE A 219 -0.29 -18.74 11.52
CA ILE A 219 -1.32 -17.92 10.86
C ILE A 219 -1.58 -18.44 9.45
N TRP A 220 -0.55 -18.77 8.68
CA TRP A 220 -0.70 -19.32 7.34
C TRP A 220 -1.47 -20.65 7.31
N ASP A 221 -1.19 -21.55 8.25
CA ASP A 221 -1.94 -22.78 8.41
C ASP A 221 -3.40 -22.53 8.81
N GLY A 222 -3.67 -21.50 9.60
CA GLY A 222 -5.02 -21.04 9.93
C GLY A 222 -5.77 -20.48 8.72
N VAL A 223 -5.12 -19.63 7.92
CA VAL A 223 -5.68 -19.04 6.69
C VAL A 223 -6.08 -20.13 5.70
N LYS A 224 -5.23 -21.14 5.48
CA LYS A 224 -5.53 -22.27 4.58
C LYS A 224 -6.74 -23.10 5.01
N LYS A 225 -7.06 -23.11 6.31
CA LYS A 225 -8.18 -23.87 6.90
C LYS A 225 -9.35 -22.97 7.30
N SER A 226 -9.33 -21.71 6.87
CA SER A 226 -10.31 -20.71 7.28
C SER A 226 -11.68 -21.00 6.68
N SER A 227 -12.69 -21.15 7.54
CA SER A 227 -14.08 -21.33 7.13
C SER A 227 -14.63 -20.14 6.36
N ALA A 228 -14.24 -18.91 6.73
CA ALA A 228 -14.67 -17.69 6.05
C ALA A 228 -14.20 -17.65 4.58
N LEU A 229 -12.95 -18.07 4.34
CA LEU A 229 -12.41 -18.17 2.98
C LEU A 229 -13.08 -19.29 2.18
N SER A 230 -13.35 -20.44 2.80
CA SER A 230 -14.10 -21.52 2.17
C SER A 230 -15.53 -21.11 1.82
N GLU A 231 -16.19 -20.34 2.68
CA GLU A 231 -17.54 -19.83 2.44
C GLU A 231 -17.57 -18.81 1.30
N TYR A 232 -16.62 -17.86 1.29
CA TYR A 232 -16.48 -16.91 0.19
C TYR A 232 -16.22 -17.61 -1.14
N SER A 233 -15.35 -18.64 -1.16
CA SER A 233 -15.11 -19.47 -2.35
C SER A 233 -16.39 -20.16 -2.85
N ARG A 234 -17.29 -20.58 -1.94
CA ARG A 234 -18.56 -21.20 -2.30
C ARG A 234 -19.55 -20.21 -2.93
N LEU A 235 -19.49 -18.94 -2.54
CA LEU A 235 -20.34 -17.88 -3.11
C LEU A 235 -19.89 -17.44 -4.51
N LEU A 236 -18.63 -17.71 -4.87
CA LEU A 236 -18.08 -17.43 -6.20
C LEU A 236 -18.33 -18.54 -7.24
N CYS A 237 -18.77 -19.73 -6.80
CA CYS A 237 -19.10 -20.86 -7.67
C CYS A 237 -20.59 -20.86 -8.06
#